data_AF-A0A8S1BFW3-F1
#
_entry.id   AF-A0A8S1BFW3-F1
#
_cell.length_a   1.000
_cell.length_b   1.000
_cell.length_c   1.000
_cell.angle_alpha   90.00
_cell.angle_beta   90.00
_cell.angle_gamma   90.00
#
_symmetry.space_group_name_H-M   'P 1'
#
loop_
_entity.id
_entity.type
_entity.pdbx_description
1 polymer ?
#
loop_
_entity_poly.entity_id
_entity_poly.type
_entity_poly.pdbx_seq_one_letter_code
_entity_poly.pdbx_strand_id
1 'polypeptide(L)'
;MSKFGVRVDAAVSALGGGAGAALDENDFIDASRLVYDAVREIRRAVLMNRDEEELDPEDVELDEHYTLETRSKCEGNHLLFTTILWLPVCVTSDDLDTDTEFEPVEDMTMETRSRSSAHTGEHGVDEYPDISGITNAREAMRKMTEEDKRKILQQVELFRREKMTFDNEVAKWDDAGNDIIMLAKHMCMIMLEMTDFTRGRGPLKTTMDVINAAKKISEAGTKLDKLTREIAEQCPESSTKQDLLAYLQRIALYCHQIQITSKVKADVQNISGELIVSGADFTSKENEESQNVSGQLVVNRLDSATSLIQAAKNLMNAVVLTVKASYVASTKYTRQGTIASPIVVWRMKAPEKKPLIRPEKPEEVRAKVRRGSQKKQPSPIHALAEFQSPAESV
;
A
#
# COMPACT_ATOMS: atom_id res chain seq x y z
N MET A 1 33.55 3.01 -29.43
CA MET A 1 32.60 1.88 -29.50
C MET A 1 31.90 1.81 -28.14
N SER A 2 30.58 1.66 -28.07
CA SER A 2 29.85 1.68 -26.78
C SER A 2 30.25 0.47 -25.91
N LYS A 3 30.13 0.58 -24.58
CA LYS A 3 30.50 -0.51 -23.65
C LYS A 3 29.80 -1.83 -24.03
N PHE A 4 28.53 -1.77 -24.41
CA PHE A 4 27.79 -2.91 -24.95
C PHE A 4 28.37 -3.43 -26.27
N GLY A 5 28.65 -2.55 -27.24
CA GLY A 5 29.21 -2.95 -28.53
C GLY A 5 30.57 -3.66 -28.40
N VAL A 6 31.46 -3.16 -27.55
CA VAL A 6 32.75 -3.80 -27.27
C VAL A 6 32.58 -5.22 -26.71
N ARG A 7 31.56 -5.44 -25.87
CA ARG A 7 31.30 -6.73 -25.23
C ARG A 7 30.59 -7.71 -26.18
N VAL A 8 29.77 -7.22 -27.10
CA VAL A 8 29.19 -8.03 -28.20
C VAL A 8 30.29 -8.52 -29.14
N ASP A 9 31.19 -7.64 -29.56
CA ASP A 9 32.29 -8.03 -30.45
C ASP A 9 33.23 -9.05 -29.80
N ALA A 10 33.49 -8.90 -28.49
CA ALA A 10 34.24 -9.88 -27.71
C ALA A 10 33.53 -11.24 -27.61
N ALA A 11 32.22 -11.23 -27.37
CA ALA A 11 31.37 -12.44 -27.31
C ALA A 11 31.35 -13.18 -28.65
N VAL A 12 31.17 -12.46 -29.76
CA VAL A 12 31.16 -13.03 -31.12
C VAL A 12 32.53 -13.61 -31.48
N SER A 13 33.62 -12.90 -31.13
CA SER A 13 34.99 -13.37 -31.37
C SER A 13 35.31 -14.65 -30.60
N ALA A 14 34.82 -14.78 -29.36
CA ALA A 14 35.02 -15.97 -28.55
C ALA A 14 34.20 -17.18 -29.05
N LEU A 15 32.96 -16.95 -29.51
CA LEU A 15 32.11 -18.02 -30.08
C LEU A 15 32.63 -18.52 -31.43
N GLY A 16 33.25 -17.64 -32.24
CA GLY A 16 33.85 -18.00 -33.52
C GLY A 16 35.19 -18.76 -33.42
N GLY A 17 35.86 -18.71 -32.25
CA GLY A 17 37.23 -19.21 -32.07
C GLY A 17 37.38 -20.70 -31.74
N GLY A 18 36.30 -21.46 -31.54
CA GLY A 18 36.33 -22.91 -31.35
C GLY A 18 36.99 -23.45 -30.07
N ALA A 19 37.61 -22.61 -29.26
CA ALA A 19 38.10 -22.94 -27.93
C ALA A 19 37.48 -21.95 -26.93
N GLY A 20 36.98 -22.47 -25.81
CA GLY A 20 36.29 -21.70 -24.76
C GLY A 20 37.16 -20.60 -24.16
N ALA A 21 37.30 -19.49 -24.88
CA ALA A 21 37.80 -18.25 -24.34
C ALA A 21 36.84 -17.83 -23.22
N ALA A 22 37.40 -17.55 -22.04
CA ALA A 22 36.66 -17.15 -20.86
C ALA A 22 35.97 -15.80 -21.15
N LEU A 23 34.76 -15.88 -21.69
CA LEU A 23 33.87 -14.74 -21.73
C LEU A 23 33.46 -14.42 -20.31
N ASP A 24 33.67 -13.17 -19.92
CA ASP A 24 33.12 -12.65 -18.69
C ASP A 24 31.62 -12.42 -18.91
N GLU A 25 30.86 -13.49 -18.73
CA GLU A 25 29.40 -13.54 -18.91
C GLU A 25 28.69 -12.53 -18.01
N ASN A 26 29.20 -12.32 -16.78
CA ASN A 26 28.64 -11.34 -15.86
C ASN A 26 28.77 -9.93 -16.41
N ASP A 27 29.95 -9.56 -16.94
CA ASP A 27 30.12 -8.22 -17.52
C ASP A 27 29.32 -8.03 -18.81
N PHE A 28 29.15 -9.08 -19.63
CA PHE A 28 28.26 -9.02 -20.80
C PHE A 28 26.79 -8.82 -20.41
N ILE A 29 26.33 -9.51 -19.37
CA ILE A 29 24.97 -9.37 -18.82
C ILE A 29 24.77 -7.96 -18.24
N ASP A 30 25.73 -7.45 -17.47
CA ASP A 30 25.67 -6.10 -16.90
C ASP A 30 25.65 -5.02 -17.98
N ALA A 31 26.48 -5.16 -19.02
CA ALA A 31 26.49 -4.25 -20.16
C ALA A 31 25.16 -4.27 -20.94
N SER A 32 24.53 -5.44 -21.07
CA SER A 32 23.23 -5.60 -21.71
C SER A 32 22.10 -4.98 -20.88
N ARG A 33 22.14 -5.16 -19.55
CA ARG A 33 21.16 -4.61 -18.62
C ARG A 33 21.17 -3.09 -18.60
N LEU A 34 22.36 -2.48 -18.64
CA LEU A 34 22.51 -1.02 -18.70
C LEU A 34 21.85 -0.40 -19.94
N VAL A 35 21.87 -1.11 -21.08
CA VAL A 35 21.18 -0.64 -22.30
C VAL A 35 19.67 -0.71 -22.13
N TYR A 36 19.15 -1.79 -21.56
CA TYR A 36 17.72 -1.94 -21.27
C TYR A 36 17.23 -0.87 -20.29
N ASP A 37 17.95 -0.67 -19.18
CA ASP A 37 17.59 0.32 -18.16
C ASP A 37 17.61 1.74 -18.74
N ALA A 38 18.60 2.06 -19.59
CA ALA A 38 18.66 3.37 -20.25
C ALA A 38 17.48 3.61 -21.21
N VAL A 39 17.11 2.63 -22.04
CA VAL A 39 15.96 2.75 -22.95
C VAL A 39 14.64 2.86 -22.18
N ARG A 40 14.50 2.11 -21.09
CA ARG A 40 13.34 2.18 -20.20
C ARG A 40 13.23 3.54 -19.52
N GLU A 41 14.33 4.10 -19.04
CA GLU A 41 14.33 5.41 -18.39
C GLU A 41 13.99 6.53 -19.39
N ILE A 42 14.48 6.45 -20.62
CA ILE A 42 14.10 7.36 -21.71
C ILE A 42 12.59 7.26 -21.98
N ARG A 43 12.05 6.04 -22.10
CA ARG A 43 10.62 5.83 -22.34
C ARG A 43 9.76 6.40 -21.19
N ARG A 44 10.16 6.19 -19.93
CA ARG A 44 9.49 6.77 -18.77
C ARG A 44 9.54 8.30 -18.76
N ALA A 45 10.70 8.87 -19.05
CA ALA A 45 10.85 10.32 -19.12
C ALA A 45 10.00 10.94 -20.24
N VAL A 46 9.85 10.26 -21.39
CA VAL A 46 8.98 10.71 -22.48
C VAL A 46 7.50 10.62 -22.08
N LEU A 47 7.08 9.53 -21.43
CA LEU A 47 5.69 9.34 -20.98
C LEU A 47 5.29 10.31 -19.84
N MET A 48 6.24 10.72 -19.00
CA MET A 48 5.99 11.70 -17.92
C MET A 48 5.85 13.14 -18.41
N ASN A 49 6.16 13.43 -19.69
CA ASN A 49 6.07 14.76 -20.28
C ASN A 49 4.92 14.88 -21.31
N ARG A 50 3.99 13.90 -21.35
CA ARG A 50 2.78 13.96 -22.19
C ARG A 50 1.57 14.34 -21.34
N ASP A 51 0.76 15.29 -21.84
CA ASP A 51 -0.51 15.67 -21.24
C ASP A 51 -1.51 14.49 -21.27
N GLU A 52 -2.27 14.29 -20.19
CA GLU A 52 -3.08 13.09 -19.90
C GLU A 52 -4.11 12.71 -20.98
N GLU A 53 -4.43 13.58 -21.94
CA GLU A 53 -5.44 13.35 -22.98
C GLU A 53 -4.93 12.59 -24.23
N GLU A 54 -3.63 12.34 -24.36
CA GLU A 54 -3.04 11.67 -25.54
C GLU A 54 -2.41 10.29 -25.23
N LEU A 55 -2.62 9.76 -24.02
CA LEU A 55 -2.06 8.48 -23.58
C LEU A 55 -3.00 7.32 -23.92
N ASP A 56 -2.56 6.46 -24.83
CA ASP A 56 -3.21 5.17 -25.09
C ASP A 56 -3.07 4.26 -23.84
N PRO A 57 -4.16 3.75 -23.24
CA PRO A 57 -4.10 2.90 -22.05
C PRO A 57 -3.25 1.63 -22.22
N GLU A 58 -3.05 1.15 -23.45
CA GLU A 58 -2.20 -0.02 -23.72
C GLU A 58 -0.71 0.25 -23.44
N ASP A 59 -0.23 1.50 -23.60
CA ASP A 59 1.18 1.87 -23.42
C ASP A 59 1.62 1.87 -21.93
N VAL A 60 0.66 2.05 -21.02
CA VAL A 60 0.86 2.10 -19.56
C VAL A 60 0.88 0.69 -18.95
N GLU A 61 -0.04 -0.19 -19.37
CA GLU A 61 -0.11 -1.59 -18.90
C GLU A 61 1.10 -2.44 -19.34
N LEU A 62 1.61 -2.19 -20.55
CA LEU A 62 2.79 -2.88 -21.08
C LEU A 62 4.04 -2.69 -20.20
N ASP A 63 4.19 -1.54 -19.52
CA ASP A 63 5.32 -1.29 -18.62
C ASP A 63 5.16 -1.97 -17.26
N GLU A 64 3.95 -2.15 -16.74
CA GLU A 64 3.74 -2.87 -15.47
C GLU A 64 3.98 -4.37 -15.63
N HIS A 65 3.48 -4.98 -16.70
CA HIS A 65 3.62 -6.42 -16.93
C HIS A 65 5.09 -6.83 -17.19
N TYR A 66 5.81 -6.08 -18.05
CA TYR A 66 7.21 -6.41 -18.36
C TYR A 66 8.18 -6.13 -17.22
N THR A 67 7.88 -5.17 -16.34
CA THR A 67 8.76 -4.86 -15.20
C THR A 67 8.65 -5.89 -14.08
N LEU A 68 7.50 -6.55 -13.96
CA LEU A 68 7.30 -7.72 -13.12
C LEU A 68 8.05 -8.95 -13.70
N GLU A 69 7.96 -9.20 -15.00
CA GLU A 69 8.65 -10.32 -15.64
C GLU A 69 10.18 -10.18 -15.66
N THR A 70 10.71 -9.00 -15.97
CA THR A 70 12.17 -8.77 -16.04
C THR A 70 12.81 -8.86 -14.65
N ARG A 71 12.10 -8.40 -13.60
CA ARG A 71 12.52 -8.58 -12.20
C ARG A 71 12.51 -10.06 -11.80
N SER A 72 11.55 -10.84 -12.30
CA SER A 72 11.43 -12.27 -12.03
C SER A 72 12.50 -13.14 -12.74
N LYS A 73 13.12 -12.66 -13.83
CA LYS A 73 14.11 -13.42 -14.62
C LYS A 73 15.56 -13.17 -14.22
N CYS A 74 15.90 -11.99 -13.69
CA CYS A 74 17.28 -11.65 -13.29
C CYS A 74 17.74 -12.28 -11.96
N GLU A 75 16.82 -12.82 -11.14
CA GLU A 75 17.16 -13.53 -9.90
C GLU A 75 17.49 -15.02 -10.14
N GLY A 76 17.47 -15.48 -11.39
CA GLY A 76 17.48 -16.90 -11.76
C GLY A 76 18.81 -17.67 -11.62
N ASN A 77 19.98 -17.03 -11.54
CA ASN A 77 21.25 -17.76 -11.67
C ASN A 77 22.32 -17.54 -10.58
N HIS A 78 21.97 -17.00 -9.41
CA HIS A 78 22.94 -16.96 -8.29
C HIS A 78 22.33 -17.26 -6.92
N LEU A 79 21.45 -18.26 -6.81
CA LEU A 79 21.04 -18.82 -5.52
C LEU A 79 20.46 -20.25 -5.65
N LEU A 80 21.16 -21.12 -6.38
CA LEU A 80 20.93 -22.57 -6.31
C LEU A 80 21.49 -23.12 -4.99
N PHE A 81 20.87 -22.81 -3.85
CA PHE A 81 20.96 -23.66 -2.66
C PHE A 81 19.82 -23.51 -1.63
N THR A 82 18.75 -22.76 -1.90
CA THR A 82 17.61 -22.68 -0.98
C THR A 82 16.28 -22.71 -1.73
N THR A 83 15.90 -23.87 -2.24
CA THR A 83 14.64 -24.08 -2.96
C THR A 83 13.83 -25.20 -2.29
N ILE A 84 13.12 -24.86 -1.22
CA ILE A 84 11.84 -25.51 -0.88
C ILE A 84 10.90 -24.37 -0.47
N LEU A 85 9.76 -24.26 -1.18
CA LEU A 85 8.67 -23.27 -1.06
C LEU A 85 8.86 -21.91 -1.75
N TRP A 86 8.95 -21.93 -3.08
CA TRP A 86 8.39 -20.86 -3.92
C TRP A 86 7.58 -21.52 -5.05
N LEU A 87 6.31 -21.79 -4.76
CA LEU A 87 5.29 -22.02 -5.79
C LEU A 87 4.57 -20.68 -5.97
N PRO A 88 4.61 -20.07 -7.17
CA PRO A 88 3.78 -18.92 -7.47
C PRO A 88 2.34 -19.41 -7.65
N VAL A 89 1.44 -19.01 -6.74
CA VAL A 89 0.01 -19.05 -7.05
C VAL A 89 -0.24 -17.89 -8.00
N CYS A 90 -0.13 -18.18 -9.30
CA CYS A 90 -0.69 -17.37 -10.36
C CYS A 90 -2.18 -17.14 -10.07
N VAL A 91 -2.57 -15.87 -9.93
CA VAL A 91 -3.94 -15.45 -10.25
C VAL A 91 -3.77 -14.44 -11.36
N THR A 92 -4.42 -14.76 -12.48
CA THR A 92 -4.50 -13.99 -13.70
C THR A 92 -5.18 -12.65 -13.41
N SER A 93 -4.52 -11.56 -13.82
CA SER A 93 -5.19 -10.32 -14.24
C SER A 93 -6.13 -10.68 -15.38
N ASP A 94 -7.43 -10.48 -15.14
CA ASP A 94 -8.49 -10.35 -16.15
C ASP A 94 -9.75 -10.12 -15.32
N ASP A 95 -10.11 -8.86 -15.10
CA ASP A 95 -11.47 -8.29 -15.06
C ASP A 95 -11.30 -6.82 -14.66
N LEU A 96 -10.85 -6.01 -15.62
CA LEU A 96 -11.30 -4.63 -15.70
C LEU A 96 -12.70 -4.70 -16.33
N ASP A 97 -13.74 -4.40 -15.55
CA ASP A 97 -15.00 -3.93 -16.12
C ASP A 97 -15.19 -2.47 -15.72
N THR A 98 -15.10 -1.64 -16.76
CA THR A 98 -15.57 -0.27 -16.84
C THR A 98 -17.11 -0.25 -16.71
N ASP A 99 -17.64 0.90 -16.30
CA ASP A 99 -19.05 1.26 -16.11
C ASP A 99 -19.68 0.89 -14.75
N THR A 100 -19.58 1.80 -13.77
CA THR A 100 -20.77 2.30 -13.04
C THR A 100 -20.47 3.68 -12.45
N GLU A 101 -21.48 4.53 -12.53
CA GLU A 101 -21.57 5.92 -12.14
C GLU A 101 -21.03 6.26 -10.75
N PHE A 102 -20.61 7.52 -10.62
CA PHE A 102 -20.16 8.19 -9.41
C PHE A 102 -21.29 8.25 -8.37
N GLU A 103 -21.27 7.34 -7.40
CA GLU A 103 -22.04 7.44 -6.15
C GLU A 103 -21.08 7.57 -4.96
N PRO A 104 -21.34 8.48 -4.00
CA PRO A 104 -20.46 8.68 -2.86
C PRO A 104 -20.59 7.46 -1.93
N VAL A 105 -19.53 6.66 -1.85
CA VAL A 105 -19.50 5.48 -0.98
C VAL A 105 -19.48 5.92 0.49
N GLU A 106 -20.68 5.98 1.07
CA GLU A 106 -20.89 5.86 2.51
C GLU A 106 -20.47 4.46 2.98
N ASP A 107 -19.75 4.46 4.10
CA ASP A 107 -19.56 3.37 5.07
C ASP A 107 -19.35 1.94 4.55
N MET A 108 -18.09 1.50 4.54
CA MET A 108 -17.77 0.08 4.65
C MET A 108 -16.70 -0.12 5.74
N THR A 109 -17.08 0.14 7.00
CA THR A 109 -16.31 -0.25 8.19
C THR A 109 -17.01 -1.38 8.96
N MET A 110 -17.14 -2.56 8.35
CA MET A 110 -17.63 -3.74 9.04
C MET A 110 -16.48 -4.59 9.64
N GLU A 111 -16.41 -4.47 10.97
CA GLU A 111 -16.12 -5.54 11.95
C GLU A 111 -14.68 -6.01 12.18
N THR A 112 -13.95 -5.21 12.96
CA THR A 112 -13.16 -5.74 14.10
C THR A 112 -13.52 -4.95 15.36
N ARG A 113 -14.75 -5.17 15.86
CA ARG A 113 -15.19 -4.63 17.14
C ARG A 113 -14.55 -5.42 18.28
N SER A 114 -13.42 -4.95 18.78
CA SER A 114 -13.01 -5.29 20.15
C SER A 114 -13.99 -4.65 21.12
N ARG A 115 -14.81 -5.49 21.77
CA ARG A 115 -15.66 -5.11 22.90
C ARG A 115 -14.79 -4.77 24.10
N SER A 116 -14.52 -3.48 24.31
CA SER A 116 -14.31 -2.91 25.64
C SER A 116 -15.25 -1.72 25.78
N SER A 117 -16.41 -1.97 26.40
CA SER A 117 -17.34 -0.95 26.84
C SER A 117 -17.46 -1.07 28.34
N ALA A 118 -16.83 -0.12 29.04
CA ALA A 118 -17.22 0.28 30.38
C ALA A 118 -16.69 1.69 30.63
N HIS A 119 -17.55 2.67 30.33
CA HIS A 119 -17.80 3.83 31.19
C HIS A 119 -16.61 4.75 31.55
N THR A 120 -16.41 5.82 30.78
CA THR A 120 -15.98 7.12 31.33
C THR A 120 -16.57 8.26 30.51
N GLY A 121 -17.50 9.00 31.12
CA GLY A 121 -17.64 10.45 31.02
C GLY A 121 -17.85 11.06 29.63
N GLU A 122 -19.11 11.34 29.33
CA GLU A 122 -19.53 12.46 28.49
C GLU A 122 -19.10 13.78 29.16
N HIS A 123 -17.80 14.10 29.08
CA HIS A 123 -17.24 15.41 29.37
C HIS A 123 -16.40 15.79 28.17
N GLY A 124 -17.02 16.47 27.21
CA GLY A 124 -16.30 17.11 26.12
C GLY A 124 -15.43 18.21 26.71
N VAL A 125 -14.13 17.93 26.85
CA VAL A 125 -13.14 18.97 27.16
C VAL A 125 -13.04 19.82 25.90
N ASP A 126 -13.62 21.02 25.95
CA ASP A 126 -13.47 22.00 24.88
C ASP A 126 -12.00 22.43 24.84
N GLU A 127 -11.27 21.95 23.82
CA GLU A 127 -9.86 22.25 23.64
C GLU A 127 -9.65 23.71 23.17
N TYR A 128 -10.71 24.34 22.66
CA TYR A 128 -10.72 25.70 22.11
C TYR A 128 -11.92 26.52 22.60
N PRO A 129 -11.99 26.81 23.92
CA PRO A 129 -13.14 27.50 24.52
C PRO A 129 -13.42 28.90 23.94
N ASP A 130 -12.41 29.52 23.32
CA ASP A 130 -12.49 30.85 22.73
C ASP A 130 -12.94 30.85 21.25
N ILE A 131 -13.30 29.68 20.69
CA ILE A 131 -13.55 29.52 19.25
C ILE A 131 -14.93 28.90 19.01
N SER A 132 -15.89 29.75 18.63
CA SER A 132 -17.24 29.31 18.31
C SER A 132 -17.26 28.27 17.19
N GLY A 133 -17.80 27.08 17.49
CA GLY A 133 -18.01 26.00 16.53
C GLY A 133 -16.83 25.07 16.28
N ILE A 134 -15.71 25.18 17.01
CA ILE A 134 -14.65 24.16 17.03
C ILE A 134 -14.44 23.72 18.48
N THR A 135 -14.91 22.52 18.83
CA THR A 135 -14.80 22.01 20.21
C THR A 135 -13.55 21.16 20.44
N ASN A 136 -12.91 20.70 19.36
CA ASN A 136 -11.76 19.81 19.42
C ASN A 136 -10.87 19.91 18.17
N ALA A 137 -9.62 19.48 18.30
CA ALA A 137 -8.63 19.55 17.22
C ALA A 137 -9.04 18.79 15.93
N ARG A 138 -9.78 17.68 16.05
CA ARG A 138 -10.28 16.93 14.87
C ARG A 138 -11.29 17.75 14.06
N GLU A 139 -12.16 18.52 14.71
CA GLU A 139 -13.07 19.44 14.02
C GLU A 139 -12.33 20.53 13.25
N ALA A 140 -11.22 21.03 13.79
CA ALA A 140 -10.36 21.97 13.08
C ALA A 140 -9.80 21.35 11.78
N MET A 141 -9.42 20.07 11.79
CA MET A 141 -8.99 19.34 10.57
C MET A 141 -10.10 19.22 9.52
N ARG A 142 -11.38 19.10 9.94
CA ARG A 142 -12.53 19.06 9.00
C ARG A 142 -12.77 20.40 8.30
N LYS A 143 -12.45 21.51 8.97
CA LYS A 143 -12.66 22.87 8.49
C LYS A 143 -11.51 23.42 7.64
N MET A 144 -10.49 22.61 7.35
CA MET A 144 -9.42 22.99 6.41
C MET A 144 -9.98 23.23 5.00
N THR A 145 -9.25 23.98 4.19
CA THR A 145 -9.62 24.23 2.78
C THR A 145 -9.57 22.94 1.97
N GLU A 146 -10.30 22.88 0.86
CA GLU A 146 -10.28 21.69 -0.02
C GLU A 146 -8.91 21.47 -0.67
N GLU A 147 -8.15 22.54 -0.93
CA GLU A 147 -6.78 22.42 -1.46
C GLU A 147 -5.86 21.71 -0.45
N ASP A 148 -5.92 22.09 0.83
CA ASP A 148 -5.08 21.49 1.86
C ASP A 148 -5.51 20.06 2.19
N LYS A 149 -6.83 19.80 2.19
CA LYS A 149 -7.36 18.44 2.30
C LYS A 149 -6.84 17.56 1.17
N ARG A 150 -6.76 18.07 -0.06
CA ARG A 150 -6.19 17.33 -1.21
C ARG A 150 -4.71 17.02 -0.99
N LYS A 151 -3.92 17.96 -0.47
CA LYS A 151 -2.50 17.73 -0.11
C LYS A 151 -2.35 16.67 0.99
N ILE A 152 -3.20 16.71 2.01
CA ILE A 152 -3.25 15.68 3.07
C ILE A 152 -3.61 14.32 2.48
N LEU A 153 -4.63 14.24 1.63
CA LEU A 153 -5.06 13.00 0.98
C LEU A 153 -3.94 12.39 0.12
N GLN A 154 -3.20 13.21 -0.62
CA GLN A 154 -2.03 12.74 -1.38
C GLN A 154 -1.00 12.08 -0.47
N GLN A 155 -0.66 12.71 0.68
CA GLN A 155 0.26 12.11 1.65
C GLN A 155 -0.29 10.83 2.28
N VAL A 156 -1.58 10.78 2.58
CA VAL A 156 -2.25 9.57 3.10
C VAL A 156 -2.17 8.43 2.09
N GLU A 157 -2.26 8.70 0.80
CA GLU A 157 -2.14 7.66 -0.23
C GLU A 157 -0.70 7.12 -0.34
N LEU A 158 0.31 7.98 -0.16
CA LEU A 158 1.70 7.51 0.00
C LEU A 158 1.86 6.59 1.21
N PHE A 159 1.24 6.94 2.32
CA PHE A 159 1.23 6.11 3.52
C PHE A 159 0.51 4.76 3.30
N ARG A 160 -0.63 4.77 2.60
CA ARG A 160 -1.39 3.54 2.27
C ARG A 160 -0.60 2.56 1.42
N ARG A 161 0.21 3.02 0.46
CA ARG A 161 1.11 2.15 -0.30
C ARG A 161 2.14 1.45 0.60
N GLU A 162 2.70 2.17 1.58
CA GLU A 162 3.59 1.56 2.56
C GLU A 162 2.84 0.57 3.47
N LYS A 163 1.61 0.91 3.87
CA LYS A 163 0.74 0.01 4.64
C LYS A 163 0.40 -1.26 3.88
N MET A 164 0.20 -1.22 2.57
CA MET A 164 -0.01 -2.42 1.75
C MET A 164 1.24 -3.31 1.74
N THR A 165 2.44 -2.71 1.68
CA THR A 165 3.70 -3.45 1.81
C THR A 165 3.82 -4.11 3.19
N PHE A 166 3.39 -3.41 4.24
CA PHE A 166 3.30 -3.96 5.59
C PHE A 166 2.33 -5.13 5.68
N ASP A 167 1.10 -4.97 5.21
CA ASP A 167 0.06 -6.01 5.23
C ASP A 167 0.54 -7.28 4.53
N ASN A 168 1.11 -7.14 3.33
CA ASN A 168 1.65 -8.26 2.57
C ASN A 168 2.77 -8.99 3.32
N GLU A 169 3.56 -8.28 4.11
CA GLU A 169 4.61 -8.90 4.92
C GLU A 169 4.04 -9.62 6.14
N VAL A 170 3.16 -8.97 6.92
CA VAL A 170 2.62 -9.56 8.14
C VAL A 170 1.57 -10.63 7.90
N ALA A 171 0.87 -10.62 6.76
CA ALA A 171 -0.15 -11.62 6.41
C ALA A 171 0.42 -13.04 6.22
N LYS A 172 1.73 -13.15 5.96
CA LYS A 172 2.45 -14.42 5.86
C LYS A 172 2.54 -15.14 7.20
N TRP A 173 2.46 -14.41 8.30
CA TRP A 173 2.81 -14.89 9.63
C TRP A 173 1.57 -15.07 10.50
N ASP A 174 1.49 -16.22 11.16
CA ASP A 174 0.64 -16.42 12.33
C ASP A 174 1.20 -15.59 13.50
N ASP A 175 0.35 -14.81 14.14
CA ASP A 175 0.73 -13.94 15.25
C ASP A 175 0.62 -14.61 16.62
N ALA A 176 0.07 -15.84 16.69
CA ALA A 176 -0.01 -16.60 17.92
C ALA A 176 1.39 -16.88 18.51
N GLY A 177 1.73 -16.21 19.60
CA GLY A 177 3.03 -16.35 20.26
C GLY A 177 4.19 -15.68 19.50
N ASN A 178 3.90 -14.76 18.57
CA ASN A 178 4.90 -13.93 17.91
C ASN A 178 4.70 -12.46 18.28
N ASP A 179 5.35 -12.06 19.37
CA ASP A 179 5.25 -10.69 19.91
C ASP A 179 5.75 -9.63 18.93
N ILE A 180 6.72 -9.95 18.07
CA ILE A 180 7.22 -9.04 17.03
C ILE A 180 6.09 -8.69 16.05
N ILE A 181 5.36 -9.70 15.55
CA ILE A 181 4.23 -9.47 14.63
C ILE A 181 3.08 -8.76 15.34
N MET A 182 2.76 -9.12 16.59
CA MET A 182 1.71 -8.45 17.35
C MET A 182 2.03 -6.97 17.60
N LEU A 183 3.26 -6.65 18.01
CA LEU A 183 3.71 -5.27 18.21
C LEU A 183 3.70 -4.49 16.89
N ALA A 184 4.16 -5.10 15.80
CA ALA A 184 4.14 -4.49 14.47
C ALA A 184 2.71 -4.13 14.04
N LYS A 185 1.75 -5.06 14.20
CA LYS A 185 0.31 -4.81 13.92
C LYS A 185 -0.26 -3.71 14.82
N HIS A 186 0.10 -3.71 16.10
CA HIS A 186 -0.34 -2.68 17.04
C HIS A 186 0.18 -1.28 16.66
N MET A 187 1.46 -1.16 16.31
CA MET A 187 2.04 0.10 15.81
C MET A 187 1.36 0.57 14.52
N CYS A 188 1.09 -0.34 13.57
CA CYS A 188 0.35 -0.05 12.34
C CYS A 188 -1.06 0.50 12.61
N MET A 189 -1.81 -0.13 13.52
CA MET A 189 -3.14 0.33 13.92
C MET A 189 -3.12 1.76 14.45
N ILE A 190 -2.20 2.09 15.35
CA ILE A 190 -2.13 3.44 15.91
C ILE A 190 -1.70 4.46 14.84
N MET A 191 -0.76 4.12 13.95
CA MET A 191 -0.38 4.99 12.83
C MET A 191 -1.57 5.26 11.87
N LEU A 192 -2.46 4.28 11.66
CA LEU A 192 -3.70 4.48 10.91
C LEU A 192 -4.63 5.46 11.63
N GLU A 193 -4.84 5.33 12.94
CA GLU A 193 -5.68 6.27 13.71
C GLU A 193 -5.12 7.70 13.66
N MET A 194 -3.80 7.87 13.73
CA MET A 194 -3.13 9.17 13.64
C MET A 194 -3.22 9.79 12.24
N THR A 195 -3.17 8.98 11.18
CA THR A 195 -3.35 9.46 9.79
C THR A 195 -4.82 9.68 9.42
N ASP A 196 -5.77 9.03 10.09
CA ASP A 196 -7.19 9.35 9.97
C ASP A 196 -7.57 10.64 10.72
N PHE A 197 -6.91 10.92 11.84
CA PHE A 197 -7.08 12.19 12.57
C PHE A 197 -6.79 13.40 11.68
N THR A 198 -5.73 13.35 10.85
CA THR A 198 -5.39 14.45 9.94
C THR A 198 -6.43 14.69 8.85
N ARG A 199 -7.33 13.73 8.62
CA ARG A 199 -8.46 13.84 7.69
C ARG A 199 -9.75 14.30 8.38
N GLY A 200 -9.67 14.64 9.67
CA GLY A 200 -10.83 15.00 10.49
C GLY A 200 -11.74 13.81 10.81
N ARG A 201 -11.25 12.56 10.78
CA ARG A 201 -12.04 11.36 11.08
C ARG A 201 -11.30 10.43 12.04
N GLY A 202 -11.84 9.25 12.27
CA GLY A 202 -11.23 8.27 13.17
C GLY A 202 -11.48 8.56 14.65
N PRO A 203 -10.89 7.76 15.55
CA PRO A 203 -11.25 7.75 16.96
C PRO A 203 -10.61 8.88 17.79
N LEU A 204 -9.46 9.41 17.36
CA LEU A 204 -8.75 10.49 18.07
C LEU A 204 -9.49 11.81 17.88
N LYS A 205 -9.75 12.57 18.95
CA LYS A 205 -10.53 13.82 18.87
C LYS A 205 -9.69 15.04 19.19
N THR A 206 -8.82 14.93 20.18
CA THR A 206 -8.04 16.04 20.72
C THR A 206 -6.56 15.91 20.38
N THR A 207 -5.79 16.99 20.48
CA THR A 207 -4.32 16.92 20.36
C THR A 207 -3.74 15.99 21.43
N MET A 208 -4.35 15.95 22.62
CA MET A 208 -3.97 15.06 23.71
C MET A 208 -4.08 13.58 23.31
N ASP A 209 -5.12 13.20 22.57
CA ASP A 209 -5.29 11.83 22.08
C ASP A 209 -4.16 11.45 21.11
N VAL A 210 -3.77 12.36 20.22
CA VAL A 210 -2.67 12.17 19.25
C VAL A 210 -1.33 12.05 19.98
N ILE A 211 -1.08 12.88 21.00
CA ILE A 211 0.12 12.78 21.85
C ILE A 211 0.16 11.44 22.58
N ASN A 212 -0.98 10.99 23.12
CA ASN A 212 -1.05 9.71 23.82
C ASN A 212 -0.91 8.52 22.87
N ALA A 213 -1.43 8.61 21.65
CA ALA A 213 -1.19 7.64 20.59
C ALA A 213 0.31 7.54 20.24
N ALA A 214 1.01 8.66 20.08
CA ALA A 214 2.45 8.69 19.85
C ALA A 214 3.27 8.06 20.99
N LYS A 215 2.84 8.25 22.25
CA LYS A 215 3.45 7.56 23.41
C LYS A 215 3.28 6.05 23.32
N LYS A 216 2.07 5.56 23.00
CA LYS A 216 1.81 4.13 22.80
C LYS A 216 2.66 3.53 21.69
N ILE A 217 2.83 4.23 20.56
CA ILE A 217 3.74 3.82 19.48
C ILE A 217 5.17 3.69 20.01
N SER A 218 5.63 4.65 20.80
CA SER A 218 7.00 4.65 21.33
C SER A 218 7.23 3.49 22.30
N GLU A 219 6.28 3.22 23.19
CA GLU A 219 6.31 2.07 24.10
C GLU A 219 6.36 0.74 23.33
N ALA A 220 5.53 0.59 22.30
CA ALA A 220 5.56 -0.58 21.43
C ALA A 220 6.89 -0.71 20.67
N GLY A 221 7.42 0.41 20.15
CA GLY A 221 8.71 0.47 19.48
C GLY A 221 9.88 0.06 20.38
N THR A 222 9.88 0.47 21.65
CA THR A 222 10.89 0.04 22.63
C THR A 222 10.79 -1.46 22.95
N LYS A 223 9.57 -2.01 23.05
CA LYS A 223 9.37 -3.46 23.23
C LYS A 223 9.85 -4.25 22.01
N LEU A 224 9.54 -3.76 20.81
CA LEU A 224 9.98 -4.35 19.54
C LEU A 224 11.51 -4.33 19.43
N ASP A 225 12.15 -3.20 19.80
CA ASP A 225 13.61 -3.08 19.85
C ASP A 225 14.22 -4.13 20.76
N LYS A 226 13.70 -4.27 21.99
CA LYS A 226 14.23 -5.24 22.96
C LYS A 226 14.20 -6.67 22.42
N LEU A 227 13.05 -7.16 21.97
CA LEU A 227 12.90 -8.53 21.44
C LEU A 227 13.81 -8.77 20.24
N THR A 228 13.87 -7.80 19.34
CA THR A 228 14.66 -7.90 18.12
C THR A 228 16.17 -7.83 18.39
N ARG A 229 16.57 -7.05 19.40
CA ARG A 229 17.96 -6.95 19.84
C ARG A 229 18.44 -8.25 20.47
N GLU A 230 17.60 -8.92 21.25
CA GLU A 230 17.88 -10.27 21.75
C GLU A 230 18.10 -11.27 20.59
N ILE A 231 17.33 -11.16 19.50
CA ILE A 231 17.57 -11.97 18.28
C ILE A 231 18.92 -11.61 17.65
N ALA A 232 19.24 -10.32 17.54
CA ALA A 232 20.49 -9.84 16.96
C ALA A 232 21.73 -10.28 17.77
N GLU A 233 21.63 -10.34 19.10
CA GLU A 233 22.68 -10.82 20.01
C GLU A 233 22.96 -12.31 19.84
N GLN A 234 21.94 -13.10 19.52
CA GLN A 234 22.07 -14.52 19.21
C GLN A 234 22.60 -14.79 17.80
N CYS A 235 22.70 -13.77 16.95
CA CYS A 235 23.25 -13.90 15.61
C CYS A 235 24.77 -13.72 15.61
N PRO A 236 25.52 -14.60 14.91
CA PRO A 236 26.92 -14.33 14.62
C PRO A 236 27.03 -13.05 13.78
N GLU A 237 28.22 -12.45 13.84
CA GLU A 237 28.48 -11.23 13.10
C GLU A 237 28.26 -11.46 11.60
N SER A 238 27.34 -10.67 11.02
CA SER A 238 26.83 -10.86 9.67
C SER A 238 26.19 -9.56 9.16
N SER A 239 26.08 -9.42 7.84
CA SER A 239 25.36 -8.30 7.23
C SER A 239 23.92 -8.19 7.73
N THR A 240 23.22 -9.33 7.86
CA THR A 240 21.84 -9.36 8.39
C THR A 240 21.73 -8.79 9.80
N LYS A 241 22.69 -9.09 10.68
CA LYS A 241 22.72 -8.51 12.04
C LYS A 241 22.95 -7.00 12.00
N GLN A 242 23.85 -6.53 11.14
CA GLN A 242 24.12 -5.10 10.97
C GLN A 242 22.90 -4.34 10.43
N ASP A 243 22.25 -4.89 9.40
CA ASP A 243 21.01 -4.34 8.84
C ASP A 243 19.90 -4.28 9.90
N LEU A 244 19.74 -5.36 10.67
CA LEU A 244 18.75 -5.43 11.74
C LEU A 244 18.97 -4.35 12.79
N LEU A 245 20.21 -4.16 13.26
CA LEU A 245 20.55 -3.11 14.22
C LEU A 245 20.36 -1.70 13.65
N ALA A 246 20.63 -1.50 12.36
CA ALA A 246 20.38 -0.23 11.69
C ALA A 246 18.87 0.08 11.58
N TYR A 247 18.04 -0.92 11.29
CA TYR A 247 16.58 -0.75 11.27
C TYR A 247 16.02 -0.45 12.66
N LEU A 248 16.59 -1.05 13.72
CA LEU A 248 16.24 -0.70 15.10
C LEU A 248 16.55 0.76 15.46
N GLN A 249 17.70 1.27 15.03
CA GLN A 249 18.02 2.69 15.17
C GLN A 249 17.03 3.59 14.41
N ARG A 250 16.61 3.18 13.21
CA ARG A 250 15.58 3.88 12.43
C ARG A 250 14.23 3.88 13.14
N ILE A 251 13.81 2.77 13.75
CA ILE A 251 12.58 2.71 14.56
C ILE A 251 12.67 3.73 15.71
N ALA A 252 13.77 3.73 16.47
CA ALA A 252 13.94 4.67 17.58
C ALA A 252 13.86 6.13 17.11
N LEU A 253 14.52 6.46 15.99
CA LEU A 253 14.47 7.78 15.37
C LEU A 253 13.04 8.17 14.99
N TYR A 254 12.31 7.31 14.26
CA TYR A 254 10.98 7.66 13.77
C TYR A 254 9.90 7.66 14.86
N CYS A 255 10.03 6.82 15.90
CA CYS A 255 9.20 6.95 17.10
C CYS A 255 9.37 8.34 17.75
N HIS A 256 10.61 8.81 17.86
CA HIS A 256 10.88 10.16 18.37
C HIS A 256 10.33 11.26 17.46
N GLN A 257 10.47 11.13 16.14
CA GLN A 257 9.88 12.08 15.19
C GLN A 257 8.35 12.16 15.32
N ILE A 258 7.65 11.03 15.44
CA ILE A 258 6.19 11.00 15.66
C ILE A 258 5.81 11.68 16.98
N GLN A 259 6.60 11.52 18.04
CA GLN A 259 6.37 12.24 19.30
C GLN A 259 6.51 13.75 19.12
N ILE A 260 7.51 14.22 18.38
CA ILE A 260 7.70 15.65 18.10
C ILE A 260 6.50 16.17 17.30
N THR A 261 6.18 15.53 16.17
CA THR A 261 5.09 15.98 15.27
C THR A 261 3.72 15.91 15.94
N SER A 262 3.48 14.96 16.87
CA SER A 262 2.25 14.90 17.66
C SER A 262 2.08 16.05 18.67
N LYS A 263 3.18 16.66 19.11
CA LYS A 263 3.18 17.76 20.09
C LYS A 263 3.16 19.13 19.44
N VAL A 264 3.44 19.21 18.14
CA VAL A 264 3.28 20.45 17.38
C VAL A 264 1.79 20.78 17.37
N LYS A 265 1.38 21.56 18.36
CA LYS A 265 0.11 22.26 18.31
C LYS A 265 0.20 23.12 17.07
N ALA A 266 -0.66 22.88 16.10
CA ALA A 266 -0.93 23.94 15.15
C ALA A 266 -1.41 25.10 16.01
N ASP A 267 -0.69 26.22 16.00
CA ASP A 267 -1.11 27.39 16.78
C ASP A 267 -2.51 27.77 16.29
N VAL A 268 -3.50 27.52 17.14
CA VAL A 268 -4.91 27.84 16.93
C VAL A 268 -5.27 29.11 17.72
N GLN A 269 -4.27 29.84 18.20
CA GLN A 269 -4.47 31.10 18.92
C GLN A 269 -4.64 32.28 17.94
N ASN A 270 -5.70 32.26 17.11
CA ASN A 270 -6.36 33.49 16.63
C ASN A 270 -7.67 33.25 15.83
N ILE A 271 -8.48 32.24 16.15
CA ILE A 271 -9.78 32.05 15.43
C ILE A 271 -10.87 33.01 15.97
N SER A 272 -10.59 33.82 17.00
CA SER A 272 -11.54 34.81 17.53
C SER A 272 -11.61 36.12 16.72
N GLY A 273 -11.34 36.06 15.42
CA GLY A 273 -11.52 37.17 14.50
C GLY A 273 -12.01 36.64 13.15
N GLU A 274 -13.33 36.62 12.98
CA GLU A 274 -14.02 36.55 11.68
C GLU A 274 -14.09 35.18 10.97
N LEU A 275 -14.99 34.32 11.47
CA LEU A 275 -15.68 33.34 10.64
C LEU A 275 -16.96 33.99 10.07
N ILE A 276 -16.82 34.97 9.16
CA ILE A 276 -17.98 35.52 8.42
C ILE A 276 -17.69 35.43 6.92
N VAL A 277 -18.07 34.33 6.29
CA VAL A 277 -18.47 34.35 4.87
C VAL A 277 -19.64 33.40 4.69
N SER A 278 -20.86 33.95 4.81
CA SER A 278 -22.05 33.54 4.05
C SER A 278 -23.17 34.54 4.35
N GLY A 279 -23.23 35.63 3.57
CA GLY A 279 -24.43 36.45 3.45
C GLY A 279 -24.22 37.97 3.48
N ALA A 280 -24.53 38.59 2.34
CA ALA A 280 -24.89 40.00 2.13
C ALA A 280 -23.78 41.07 2.03
N ASP A 281 -23.83 41.75 0.87
CA ASP A 281 -23.26 43.04 0.49
C ASP A 281 -22.89 43.98 1.65
N PHE A 282 -21.68 44.54 1.64
CA PHE A 282 -21.44 45.98 1.82
C PHE A 282 -20.00 46.36 1.44
N THR A 283 -19.91 47.47 0.72
CA THR A 283 -18.69 48.14 0.22
C THR A 283 -17.88 48.79 1.35
N SER A 284 -16.60 48.47 1.49
CA SER A 284 -15.52 49.45 1.79
C SER A 284 -14.16 48.78 2.00
N LYS A 285 -13.13 49.39 1.40
CA LYS A 285 -11.71 49.12 1.59
C LYS A 285 -11.32 49.19 3.07
N GLU A 286 -10.85 48.09 3.65
CA GLU A 286 -9.92 47.99 4.79
C GLU A 286 -9.77 46.50 5.17
N ASN A 287 -8.61 45.88 4.86
CA ASN A 287 -7.98 44.70 5.51
C ASN A 287 -7.18 43.84 4.52
N GLU A 288 -5.93 44.22 4.22
CA GLU A 288 -4.92 43.31 3.65
C GLU A 288 -4.16 42.51 4.75
N GLU A 289 -4.25 42.90 6.03
CA GLU A 289 -3.57 42.20 7.14
C GLU A 289 -4.32 40.96 7.64
N SER A 290 -5.67 40.96 7.65
CA SER A 290 -6.47 39.83 8.15
C SER A 290 -6.49 38.61 7.23
N GLN A 291 -6.29 38.80 5.92
CA GLN A 291 -6.17 37.69 4.96
C GLN A 291 -4.84 36.92 5.11
N ASN A 292 -3.78 37.58 5.57
CA ASN A 292 -2.45 36.98 5.72
C ASN A 292 -2.38 36.03 6.94
N VAL A 293 -3.01 36.40 8.06
CA VAL A 293 -3.01 35.59 9.30
C VAL A 293 -3.81 34.30 9.13
N SER A 294 -4.96 34.35 8.45
CA SER A 294 -5.76 33.15 8.15
C SER A 294 -5.01 32.16 7.24
N GLY A 295 -4.32 32.66 6.22
CA GLY A 295 -3.45 31.84 5.37
C GLY A 295 -2.29 31.22 6.15
N GLN A 296 -1.62 31.98 7.01
CA GLN A 296 -0.49 31.52 7.82
C GLN A 296 -0.88 30.43 8.84
N LEU A 297 -2.04 30.55 9.49
CA LEU A 297 -2.56 29.56 10.44
C LEU A 297 -2.97 28.24 9.75
N VAL A 298 -3.49 28.32 8.52
CA VAL A 298 -3.85 27.16 7.70
C VAL A 298 -2.60 26.42 7.22
N VAL A 299 -1.58 27.15 6.78
CA VAL A 299 -0.26 26.60 6.39
C VAL A 299 0.36 25.82 7.56
N ASN A 300 0.34 26.37 8.78
CA ASN A 300 0.89 25.67 9.96
C ASN A 300 0.14 24.36 10.31
N ARG A 301 -1.18 24.30 10.10
CA ARG A 301 -1.96 23.06 10.29
C ARG A 301 -1.61 22.00 9.25
N LEU A 302 -1.53 22.42 7.98
CA LEU A 302 -1.16 21.53 6.88
C LEU A 302 0.26 20.95 7.09
N ASP A 303 1.23 21.78 7.44
CA ASP A 303 2.62 21.35 7.62
C ASP A 303 2.76 20.38 8.78
N SER A 304 2.05 20.62 9.89
CA SER A 304 2.00 19.69 11.02
C SER A 304 1.38 18.34 10.61
N ALA A 305 0.24 18.38 9.92
CA ALA A 305 -0.46 17.17 9.47
C ALA A 305 0.37 16.34 8.48
N THR A 306 0.97 16.98 7.48
CA THR A 306 1.80 16.30 6.48
C THR A 306 3.09 15.73 7.10
N SER A 307 3.72 16.46 8.02
CA SER A 307 4.88 15.97 8.78
C SER A 307 4.54 14.75 9.64
N LEU A 308 3.37 14.75 10.29
CA LEU A 308 2.88 13.60 11.06
C LEU A 308 2.70 12.35 10.17
N ILE A 309 2.06 12.50 9.01
CA ILE A 309 1.84 11.41 8.05
C ILE A 309 3.18 10.88 7.52
N GLN A 310 4.11 11.78 7.19
CA GLN A 310 5.41 11.40 6.65
C GLN A 310 6.27 10.66 7.69
N ALA A 311 6.22 11.07 8.96
CA ALA A 311 6.86 10.35 10.06
C ALA A 311 6.25 8.95 10.25
N ALA A 312 4.92 8.83 10.19
CA ALA A 312 4.22 7.54 10.24
C ALA A 312 4.60 6.62 9.07
N LYS A 313 4.70 7.14 7.84
CA LYS A 313 5.16 6.35 6.68
C LYS A 313 6.57 5.82 6.87
N ASN A 314 7.49 6.67 7.33
CA ASN A 314 8.87 6.28 7.58
C ASN A 314 8.98 5.20 8.67
N LEU A 315 8.18 5.34 9.74
CA LEU A 315 8.11 4.32 10.79
C LEU A 315 7.56 3.01 10.25
N MET A 316 6.47 3.04 9.47
CA MET A 316 5.88 1.84 8.84
C MET A 316 6.93 1.07 8.04
N ASN A 317 7.68 1.76 7.19
CA ASN A 317 8.75 1.15 6.39
C ASN A 317 9.83 0.49 7.27
N ALA A 318 10.28 1.19 8.32
CA ALA A 318 11.28 0.64 9.25
C ALA A 318 10.76 -0.59 9.99
N VAL A 319 9.49 -0.61 10.38
CA VAL A 319 8.84 -1.78 11.02
C VAL A 319 8.81 -2.97 10.06
N VAL A 320 8.44 -2.78 8.78
CA VAL A 320 8.44 -3.86 7.78
C VAL A 320 9.83 -4.47 7.60
N LEU A 321 10.85 -3.62 7.44
CA LEU A 321 12.24 -4.06 7.28
C LEU A 321 12.73 -4.82 8.52
N THR A 322 12.35 -4.35 9.71
CA THR A 322 12.70 -5.00 10.97
C THR A 322 12.05 -6.38 11.10
N VAL A 323 10.77 -6.53 10.76
CA VAL A 323 10.09 -7.84 10.76
C VAL A 323 10.81 -8.83 9.82
N LYS A 324 11.10 -8.40 8.58
CA LYS A 324 11.82 -9.23 7.59
C LYS A 324 13.20 -9.65 8.09
N ALA A 325 14.00 -8.69 8.54
CA ALA A 325 15.36 -8.96 8.99
C ALA A 325 15.38 -9.81 10.27
N SER A 326 14.41 -9.64 11.18
CA SER A 326 14.24 -10.46 12.38
C SER A 326 13.95 -11.93 12.04
N TYR A 327 13.11 -12.18 11.04
CA TYR A 327 12.85 -13.53 10.55
C TYR A 327 14.12 -14.19 10.00
N VAL A 328 14.85 -13.48 9.13
CA VAL A 328 16.09 -14.01 8.55
C VAL A 328 17.13 -14.30 9.63
N ALA A 329 17.33 -13.36 10.56
CA ALA A 329 18.27 -13.47 11.67
C ALA A 329 17.97 -14.70 12.56
N SER A 330 16.73 -14.83 13.01
CA SER A 330 16.30 -15.90 13.91
C SER A 330 16.18 -17.29 13.27
N THR A 331 16.07 -17.40 11.94
CA THR A 331 15.94 -18.72 11.28
C THR A 331 17.26 -19.22 10.69
N LYS A 332 18.10 -18.32 10.19
CA LYS A 332 19.35 -18.67 9.53
C LYS A 332 20.42 -19.14 10.52
N TYR A 333 20.52 -18.50 11.69
CA TYR A 333 21.65 -18.70 12.60
C TYR A 333 21.33 -19.54 13.84
N THR A 334 20.07 -19.64 14.24
CA THR A 334 19.65 -20.52 15.35
C THR A 334 19.91 -22.01 15.07
N ARG A 335 20.06 -22.42 13.81
CA ARG A 335 20.36 -23.81 13.44
C ARG A 335 21.82 -24.23 13.68
N GLN A 336 22.73 -23.31 14.01
CA GLN A 336 24.16 -23.61 14.21
C GLN A 336 24.54 -24.03 15.65
N GLY A 337 23.55 -24.23 16.53
CA GLY A 337 23.71 -24.98 17.78
C GLY A 337 24.12 -24.11 18.96
N THR A 338 23.18 -23.91 19.91
CA THR A 338 23.34 -23.62 21.36
C THR A 338 22.09 -22.99 22.02
N ILE A 339 21.04 -22.67 21.26
CA ILE A 339 19.87 -21.97 21.84
C ILE A 339 18.77 -22.97 22.25
N ALA A 340 18.49 -23.04 23.54
CA ALA A 340 17.54 -24.00 24.13
C ALA A 340 16.05 -23.68 23.83
N SER A 341 15.71 -22.44 23.44
CA SER A 341 14.36 -22.04 23.02
C SER A 341 14.39 -20.77 22.17
N PRO A 342 13.70 -20.70 21.03
CA PRO A 342 13.68 -19.50 20.19
C PRO A 342 12.87 -18.37 20.88
N ILE A 343 13.38 -17.13 20.83
CA ILE A 343 12.71 -15.93 21.41
C ILE A 343 11.32 -15.73 20.78
N VAL A 344 11.23 -15.94 19.46
CA VAL A 344 10.01 -15.79 18.68
C VAL A 344 9.86 -16.99 17.76
N VAL A 345 8.64 -17.53 17.66
CA VAL A 345 8.33 -18.63 16.76
C VAL A 345 7.71 -18.09 15.47
N TRP A 346 8.34 -18.39 14.34
CA TRP A 346 7.85 -18.01 13.02
C TRP A 346 7.00 -19.14 12.44
N ARG A 347 5.68 -18.93 12.43
CA ARG A 347 4.72 -19.84 11.83
C ARG A 347 4.10 -19.18 10.61
N MET A 348 4.18 -19.85 9.46
CA MET A 348 3.46 -19.39 8.28
C MET A 348 1.96 -19.59 8.48
N LYS A 349 1.17 -18.58 8.10
CA LYS A 349 -0.28 -18.70 8.02
C LYS A 349 -0.63 -19.64 6.87
N ALA A 350 -1.60 -20.54 7.09
CA ALA A 350 -2.09 -21.40 6.03
C ALA A 350 -2.65 -20.55 4.87
N PRO A 351 -2.29 -20.83 3.61
CA PRO A 351 -2.84 -20.09 2.47
C PRO A 351 -4.37 -20.22 2.46
N GLU A 352 -5.06 -19.09 2.42
CA GLU A 352 -6.51 -19.09 2.21
C GLU A 352 -6.77 -19.63 0.81
N LYS A 353 -7.68 -20.62 0.68
CA LYS A 353 -8.03 -21.20 -0.61
C LYS A 353 -8.69 -20.11 -1.43
N LYS A 354 -7.99 -19.63 -2.47
CA LYS A 354 -8.61 -18.75 -3.45
C LYS A 354 -9.74 -19.53 -4.13
N PRO A 355 -10.95 -18.95 -4.26
CA PRO A 355 -12.02 -19.61 -4.99
C PRO A 355 -11.55 -19.86 -6.42
N LEU A 356 -11.58 -21.12 -6.87
CA LEU A 356 -11.14 -21.52 -8.22
C LEU A 356 -11.99 -20.89 -9.33
N ILE A 357 -13.19 -20.45 -8.97
CA ILE A 357 -14.18 -19.86 -9.85
C ILE A 357 -14.60 -18.55 -9.18
N ARG A 358 -14.47 -17.43 -9.89
CA ARG A 358 -15.04 -16.15 -9.44
C ARG A 358 -16.56 -16.35 -9.35
N PRO A 359 -17.22 -16.10 -8.22
CA PRO A 359 -18.67 -16.13 -8.19
C PRO A 359 -19.18 -15.06 -9.15
N GLU A 360 -19.82 -15.48 -10.25
CA GLU A 360 -20.47 -14.56 -11.20
C GLU A 360 -21.43 -13.67 -10.41
N LYS A 361 -21.41 -12.37 -10.72
CA LYS A 361 -22.40 -11.45 -10.17
C LYS A 361 -23.79 -11.90 -10.66
N PRO A 362 -24.87 -11.78 -9.86
CA PRO A 362 -26.22 -12.17 -10.28
C PRO A 362 -26.69 -11.52 -11.61
N GLU A 363 -26.05 -10.42 -12.01
CA GLU A 363 -26.31 -9.71 -13.27
C GLU A 363 -25.74 -10.44 -14.50
N GLU A 364 -24.63 -11.17 -14.37
CA GLU A 364 -23.98 -11.93 -15.45
C GLU A 364 -24.75 -13.21 -15.79
N VAL A 365 -25.37 -13.86 -14.80
CA VAL A 365 -26.21 -15.07 -14.98
C VAL A 365 -27.46 -14.78 -15.83
N ARG A 366 -27.89 -13.51 -15.91
CA ARG A 366 -29.12 -13.11 -16.63
C ARG A 366 -28.90 -12.79 -18.10
N ALA A 367 -27.66 -12.69 -18.58
CA ALA A 367 -27.37 -12.30 -19.95
C ALA A 367 -27.16 -13.51 -20.88
N LYS A 368 -28.02 -13.60 -21.89
CA LYS A 368 -27.98 -14.51 -23.07
C LYS A 368 -28.41 -15.96 -22.88
N VAL A 369 -29.68 -16.14 -22.50
CA VAL A 369 -30.48 -17.20 -23.17
C VAL A 369 -30.74 -16.73 -24.60
N ARG A 370 -29.87 -17.11 -25.55
CA ARG A 370 -30.21 -17.05 -26.98
C ARG A 370 -31.39 -17.97 -27.19
N ARG A 371 -32.56 -17.37 -27.36
CA ARG A 371 -33.81 -18.03 -27.77
C ARG A 371 -33.50 -18.88 -29.01
N GLY A 372 -33.36 -20.19 -28.82
CA GLY A 372 -33.23 -21.13 -29.93
C GLY A 372 -34.41 -20.91 -30.88
N SER A 373 -34.13 -20.86 -32.18
CA SER A 373 -35.15 -20.72 -33.21
C SER A 373 -36.26 -21.74 -32.95
N GLN A 374 -37.47 -21.25 -32.67
CA GLN A 374 -38.63 -22.12 -32.49
C GLN A 374 -38.86 -22.85 -33.82
N LYS A 375 -38.42 -24.11 -33.91
CA LYS A 375 -38.88 -25.02 -34.96
C LYS A 375 -40.39 -25.11 -34.84
N LYS A 376 -41.12 -24.46 -35.75
CA LYS A 376 -42.55 -24.68 -35.94
C LYS A 376 -42.74 -26.17 -36.24
N GLN A 377 -43.48 -26.87 -35.38
CA GLN A 377 -44.01 -28.20 -35.63
C GLN A 377 -45.01 -28.08 -36.81
N PRO A 378 -44.79 -28.71 -37.97
CA PRO A 378 -45.78 -28.70 -39.03
C PRO A 378 -47.02 -29.50 -38.61
N SER A 379 -48.21 -29.03 -38.99
CA SER A 379 -49.48 -29.66 -38.61
C SER A 379 -49.55 -31.12 -39.10
N PRO A 380 -50.08 -32.08 -38.30
CA PRO A 380 -50.07 -33.51 -38.63
C PRO A 380 -50.67 -33.88 -40.00
N ILE A 381 -51.64 -33.09 -40.48
CA ILE A 381 -52.27 -33.29 -41.80
C ILE A 381 -51.25 -33.15 -42.95
N HIS A 382 -50.24 -32.28 -42.81
CA HIS A 382 -49.30 -32.03 -43.88
C HIS A 382 -48.24 -33.14 -44.02
N ALA A 383 -47.90 -33.83 -42.92
CA ALA A 383 -46.97 -34.97 -42.91
C ALA A 383 -47.60 -36.26 -43.47
N LEU A 384 -48.94 -36.35 -43.51
CA LEU A 384 -49.67 -37.52 -44.03
C LEU A 384 -50.01 -37.41 -45.52
N ALA A 385 -49.98 -36.20 -46.09
CA ALA A 385 -50.19 -35.98 -47.52
C ALA A 385 -49.01 -36.49 -48.39
N GLU A 386 -47.83 -36.66 -47.79
CA GLU A 386 -46.62 -37.13 -48.49
C GLU A 386 -46.62 -38.65 -48.74
N PHE A 387 -47.54 -39.40 -48.14
CA PHE A 387 -47.62 -40.87 -48.23
C PHE A 387 -48.81 -41.41 -49.05
N GLN A 388 -49.60 -40.55 -49.70
CA GLN A 388 -50.59 -41.01 -50.67
C GLN A 388 -49.95 -41.11 -52.05
N SER A 389 -49.45 -42.31 -52.41
CA SER A 389 -49.07 -42.61 -53.80
C SER A 389 -50.33 -42.73 -54.66
N PRO A 390 -50.35 -42.22 -55.90
CA PRO A 390 -51.45 -42.46 -56.83
C PRO A 390 -51.51 -43.96 -57.15
N ALA A 391 -52.58 -44.63 -56.72
CA ALA A 391 -52.93 -45.93 -57.30
C ALA A 391 -53.27 -45.73 -58.77
N GLU A 392 -52.70 -46.58 -59.62
CA GLU A 392 -53.05 -46.75 -61.02
C GLU A 392 -54.58 -46.82 -61.18
N SER A 393 -55.11 -46.08 -62.15
CA SER A 393 -56.41 -46.38 -62.75
C SER A 393 -56.21 -46.58 -64.25
N VAL A 394 -56.44 -47.84 -64.62
CA VAL A 394 -56.77 -48.47 -65.92
C VAL A 394 -57.10 -47.52 -67.07
#